data_AF-A0A0R2WAL1-F1
#
_entry.id   AF-A0A0R2WAL1-F1
#
_cell.length_a   1.000
_cell.length_b   1.000
_cell.length_c   1.000
_cell.angle_alpha   90.00
_cell.angle_beta   90.00
_cell.angle_gamma   90.00
#
_symmetry.space_group_name_H-M   'P 1'
#
loop_
_entity.id
_entity.type
_entity.pdbx_description
1 polymer ?
#
loop_
_entity_poly.entity_id
_entity_poly.type
_entity_poly.pdbx_seq_one_letter_code
_entity_poly.pdbx_strand_id
1 'polypeptide(L)' 'MNSIAFVKEVKVGINFGDGVAPVGRLAMRERTIYFEYDRTFIERGLELSPIRLPLQSGLSSFDY' A
#
# COMPACT_ATOMS: atom_id res chain seq x y z
N MET A 1 -24.67 -19.14 3.46
CA MET A 1 -23.78 -18.25 4.24
C MET A 1 -22.52 -18.06 3.41
N ASN A 2 -22.25 -16.83 2.96
CA ASN A 2 -21.09 -16.55 2.12
C ASN A 2 -19.87 -16.36 3.02
N SER A 3 -18.93 -17.30 3.05
CA SER A 3 -17.71 -17.19 3.85
C SER A 3 -16.79 -16.15 3.21
N ILE A 4 -16.71 -14.97 3.82
CA ILE A 4 -15.72 -13.96 3.43
C ILE A 4 -14.35 -14.50 3.85
N ALA A 5 -13.49 -14.78 2.87
CA ALA A 5 -12.14 -15.23 3.13
C ALA A 5 -11.34 -14.13 3.86
N PHE A 6 -10.57 -14.52 4.87
CA PHE A 6 -9.67 -13.60 5.56
C PHE A 6 -8.56 -13.16 4.60
N VAL A 7 -8.47 -11.85 4.35
CA VAL A 7 -7.44 -11.26 3.49
C VAL A 7 -6.24 -10.89 4.36
N LYS A 8 -5.09 -11.53 4.12
CA LYS A 8 -3.84 -11.23 4.84
C LYS A 8 -3.20 -9.91 4.40
N GLU A 9 -3.28 -9.62 3.11
CA GLU A 9 -2.74 -8.42 2.49
C GLU A 9 -3.55 -8.02 1.26
N VAL A 10 -3.52 -6.73 0.94
CA VAL A 10 -4.01 -6.16 -0.30
C VAL A 10 -2.82 -5.56 -1.04
N LYS A 11 -2.56 -6.06 -2.25
CA LYS A 11 -1.56 -5.46 -3.15
C LYS A 11 -2.16 -4.23 -3.79
N VAL A 12 -1.49 -3.09 -3.63
CA VAL A 12 -1.92 -1.79 -4.16
C VAL A 12 -1.16 -1.51 -5.45
N GLY A 13 -1.90 -1.17 -6.49
CA GLY A 13 -1.34 -0.78 -7.79
C GLY A 13 -2.04 0.45 -8.33
N ILE A 14 -1.34 1.17 -9.19
CA ILE A 14 -1.85 2.36 -9.89
C ILE A 14 -1.66 2.18 -11.40
N ASN A 15 -2.65 2.58 -12.20
CA ASN A 15 -2.59 2.47 -13.66
C ASN A 15 -2.70 3.85 -14.28
N PHE A 16 -1.69 4.24 -15.05
CA PHE A 16 -1.62 5.51 -15.78
C PHE A 16 -1.89 5.39 -17.28
N GLY A 17 -2.28 4.21 -17.77
CA GLY A 17 -2.55 3.91 -19.17
C GLY A 17 -1.70 2.78 -19.75
N ASP A 18 -0.49 2.58 -19.23
CA ASP A 18 0.49 1.60 -19.75
C ASP A 18 0.52 0.28 -18.94
N GLY A 19 -0.46 0.09 -18.05
CA GLY A 19 -0.56 -1.06 -17.16
C GLY A 19 -0.46 -0.69 -15.68
N VAL A 20 -0.60 -1.70 -14.82
CA VAL A 20 -0.59 -1.51 -13.37
C VAL A 20 0.85 -1.46 -12.87
N ALA A 21 1.26 -0.30 -12.37
CA ALA A 21 2.48 -0.13 -11.59
C ALA A 21 2.22 -0.57 -10.14
N PRO A 22 3.06 -1.45 -9.56
CA PRO A 22 2.96 -1.78 -8.14
C PRO A 22 3.27 -0.54 -7.30
N VAL A 23 2.41 -0.24 -6.34
CA VAL A 23 2.59 0.89 -5.42
C VAL A 23 3.12 0.41 -4.08
N GLY A 24 2.55 -0.69 -3.57
CA GLY A 24 2.89 -1.19 -2.25
C GLY A 24 1.93 -2.26 -1.78
N ARG A 25 2.01 -2.60 -0.50
CA ARG A 25 1.14 -3.59 0.16
C ARG A 25 0.50 -3.00 1.40
N LEU A 26 -0.77 -3.33 1.58
CA LEU A 26 -1.58 -2.92 2.71
C LEU A 26 -1.97 -4.17 3.52
N ALA A 27 -1.87 -4.10 4.83
CA ALA A 27 -2.35 -5.13 5.73
C ALA A 27 -3.04 -4.49 6.93
N MET A 28 -3.88 -5.27 7.62
CA MET A 28 -4.51 -4.84 8.85
C MET A 28 -4.30 -5.91 9.91
N ARG A 29 -3.85 -5.49 11.09
CA ARG A 29 -3.72 -6.38 12.25
C ARG A 29 -4.05 -5.59 13.51
N GLU A 30 -4.86 -6.18 14.39
CA GLU A 30 -5.18 -5.59 15.71
C GLU A 30 -5.69 -4.14 15.62
N ARG A 31 -6.49 -3.83 14.60
CA ARG A 31 -6.99 -2.47 14.27
C ARG A 31 -5.94 -1.44 13.83
N THR A 32 -4.69 -1.85 13.64
CA THR A 32 -3.68 -1.02 12.99
C THR A 32 -3.60 -1.36 11.51
N ILE A 33 -3.61 -0.33 10.67
CA ILE A 33 -3.35 -0.43 9.25
C ILE A 33 -1.84 -0.32 9.05
N TYR A 34 -1.27 -1.23 8.27
CA TYR A 34 0.12 -1.23 7.89
C TYR A 34 0.24 -1.05 6.38
N PHE A 35 1.18 -0.21 5.97
CA PHE A 35 1.47 0.01 4.57
C PHE A 35 2.98 0.02 4.33
N GLU A 36 3.43 -0.65 3.28
CA GLU A 36 4.81 -0.56 2.81
C GLU A 36 4.81 -0.29 1.30
N TYR A 37 5.56 0.72 0.88
CA TYR A 37 5.78 1.03 -0.52
C TYR A 37 6.59 -0.08 -1.20
N ASP A 38 6.25 -0.36 -2.46
CA ASP A 38 7.11 -1.17 -3.32
C ASP A 38 8.40 -0.40 -3.63
N ARG A 39 9.53 -1.10 -3.60
CA ARG A 39 10.84 -0.48 -3.83
C ARG A 39 10.92 0.18 -5.22
N THR A 40 10.37 -0.46 -6.23
CA THR A 40 10.38 0.07 -7.61
C THR A 40 9.48 1.30 -7.74
N PHE A 41 8.51 1.48 -6.84
CA PHE A 41 7.67 2.68 -6.79
C PHE A 41 8.41 3.86 -6.14
N ILE A 42 9.16 3.61 -5.05
CA ILE A 42 10.02 4.61 -4.42
C ILE A 42 11.06 5.13 -5.41
N GLU A 43 11.71 4.23 -6.16
CA GLU A 43 12.73 4.57 -7.15
C GLU A 43 12.19 5.46 -8.28
N ARG A 44 10.88 5.48 -8.53
CA ARG A 44 10.24 6.39 -9.51
C ARG A 44 10.02 7.80 -8.98
N GLY A 45 10.12 8.04 -7.67
CA GLY A 45 9.95 9.36 -7.07
C GLY A 45 8.53 9.93 -7.13
N LEU A 46 7.51 9.09 -7.38
CA LEU A 46 6.12 9.52 -7.48
C LEU A 46 5.47 9.62 -6.11
N GLU A 47 5.19 10.83 -5.65
CA GLU A 47 4.52 11.03 -4.36
C GLU A 47 2.99 10.92 -4.50
N LEU A 48 2.38 10.00 -3.75
CA LEU A 48 0.91 9.87 -3.70
C LEU A 48 0.28 10.86 -2.72
N SER A 49 0.88 11.00 -1.54
CA SER A 49 0.41 11.91 -0.50
C SER A 49 1.61 12.33 0.35
N PRO A 50 2.34 13.37 -0.04
CA PRO A 50 3.59 13.78 0.60
C PRO A 50 3.45 14.01 2.12
N ILE A 51 2.26 14.39 2.57
CA ILE A 51 1.99 14.74 3.97
C ILE A 51 1.53 13.52 4.77
N ARG A 52 0.63 12.69 4.24
CA ARG A 52 0.02 11.57 4.99
C ARG A 52 0.67 10.22 4.73
N LEU A 53 1.31 10.05 3.59
CA LEU A 53 1.99 8.82 3.18
C LEU A 53 3.28 9.18 2.41
N PRO A 54 4.29 9.76 3.10
CA PRO A 54 5.53 10.19 2.47
C PRO A 54 6.21 9.05 1.72
N LEU A 55 6.82 9.33 0.56
CA LEU A 55 7.47 8.32 -0.26
C LEU A 55 8.80 7.88 0.37
N GLN A 56 8.74 6.84 1.22
CA GLN A 56 9.90 6.35 1.96
C GLN A 56 9.88 4.82 2.08
N SER A 57 11.07 4.26 2.30
CA SER A 57 11.21 2.83 2.58
C SER A 57 10.75 2.48 3.99
N GLY A 58 10.23 1.26 4.15
CA GLY A 58 9.85 0.72 5.45
C GLY A 58 8.35 0.80 5.72
N LEU A 59 7.98 0.29 6.90
CA LEU A 59 6.59 0.11 7.29
C LEU A 59 6.01 1.41 7.85
N SER A 60 4.92 1.87 7.26
CA SER A 60 4.05 2.91 7.83
C SER A 60 2.89 2.26 8.58
N SER A 61 2.47 2.87 9.68
CA SER A 61 1.35 2.41 10.50
C SER A 61 0.35 3.53 10.75
N PHE A 62 -0.94 3.18 10.72
CA PHE A 62 -2.04 4.11 10.92
C PHE A 62 -3.09 3.49 11.84
N ASP A 63 -3.64 4.31 12.73
CA ASP A 63 -4.76 3.91 13.58
C ASP A 63 -6.09 3.95 12.80
N TYR A 64 -6.95 2.94 13.02
CA TYR A 64 -8.29 2.82 12.42
C TYR A 64 -9.42 3.22 13.38
#